data_AF-A0A5J4QI06-F1
#
_entry.id   AF-A0A5J4QI06-F1
#
_cell.length_a   1.000
_cell.length_b   1.000
_cell.length_c   1.000
_cell.angle_alpha   90.00
_cell.angle_beta   90.00
_cell.angle_gamma   90.00
#
_symmetry.space_group_name_H-M   'P 1'
#
loop_
_entity.id
_entity.type
_entity.pdbx_description
1 polymer ?
#
loop_
_entity_poly.entity_id
_entity_poly.type
_entity_poly.pdbx_seq_one_letter_code
_entity_poly.pdbx_strand_id
1 'polypeptide(L)'
;QKSEGVIRFISKSDIDHPFNPSIECGSILNPCDKLASLLHYLESEPETIDGSSGRAETIMFGEGIYTLPFIDLSLTRSSIVNIVGCCQDGTEIIGQPNVHNLMLQGEFNQNIVIERLQLTMSPLSPLVGLIKAQGEEAGLVLQDIRVQGYLEMNPINTILEPEYLFSIEGFIHFQDVVIEHIYLRTGSILQVIGLRRSADDSRMEWLGKTSIGLYSCTFDDITS
;
A
#
# COMPACT_ATOMS: atom_id res chain seq x y z
N GLN A 1 -16.99 -6.17 -21.60
CA GLN A 1 -15.63 -5.64 -21.38
C GLN A 1 -15.77 -4.75 -20.16
N LYS A 2 -15.15 -5.12 -19.02
CA LYS A 2 -15.15 -4.23 -17.85
C LYS A 2 -14.28 -3.03 -18.18
N SER A 3 -14.65 -1.84 -17.74
CA SER A 3 -13.85 -0.63 -17.82
C SER A 3 -12.58 -0.88 -17.00
N GLU A 4 -11.44 -0.89 -17.69
CA GLU A 4 -10.12 -0.85 -17.05
C GLU A 4 -9.77 0.60 -16.74
N GLY A 5 -9.06 0.83 -15.63
CA GLY A 5 -8.55 2.15 -15.24
C GLY A 5 -9.50 2.96 -14.36
N VAL A 6 -10.21 2.35 -13.40
CA VAL A 6 -11.00 3.11 -12.44
C VAL A 6 -10.07 3.76 -11.40
N ILE A 7 -9.80 5.06 -11.59
CA ILE A 7 -8.91 5.86 -10.75
C ILE A 7 -9.73 6.60 -9.67
N ARG A 8 -9.24 6.60 -8.44
CA ARG A 8 -9.77 7.34 -7.30
C ARG A 8 -8.68 8.22 -6.68
N PHE A 9 -9.03 9.44 -6.26
CA PHE A 9 -8.08 10.43 -5.75
C PHE A 9 -8.26 10.68 -4.24
N ILE A 10 -7.14 10.79 -3.53
CA ILE A 10 -7.06 11.17 -2.13
C ILE A 10 -6.15 12.40 -2.02
N SER A 11 -6.60 13.44 -1.33
CA SER A 11 -5.81 14.64 -1.10
C SER A 11 -6.21 15.28 0.21
N LYS A 12 -5.25 15.93 0.89
CA LYS A 12 -5.59 16.78 2.03
C LYS A 12 -6.46 17.95 1.57
N SER A 13 -7.51 18.22 2.34
CA SER A 13 -8.27 19.46 2.21
C SER A 13 -7.46 20.63 2.74
N ASP A 14 -7.57 21.77 2.08
CA ASP A 14 -7.03 23.05 2.53
C ASP A 14 -8.14 24.11 2.67
N ILE A 15 -7.76 25.35 2.95
CA ILE A 15 -8.71 26.46 3.14
C ILE A 15 -9.46 26.79 1.83
N ASP A 16 -8.79 26.63 0.69
CA ASP A 16 -9.32 26.94 -0.63
C ASP A 16 -10.10 25.75 -1.23
N HIS A 17 -9.79 24.53 -0.77
CA HIS A 17 -10.36 23.25 -1.21
C HIS A 17 -10.81 22.40 0.00
N PRO A 18 -11.86 22.82 0.73
CA PRO A 18 -12.36 22.07 1.88
C PRO A 18 -13.02 20.75 1.44
N PHE A 19 -12.75 19.68 2.17
CA PHE A 19 -13.44 18.41 1.97
C PHE A 19 -14.91 18.54 2.41
N ASN A 20 -15.83 18.12 1.55
CA ASN A 20 -17.26 18.07 1.87
C ASN A 20 -17.75 16.61 1.93
N PRO A 21 -18.06 16.08 3.13
CA PRO A 21 -18.52 14.69 3.30
C PRO A 21 -19.93 14.44 2.74
N SER A 22 -20.64 15.48 2.30
CA SER A 22 -21.96 15.34 1.67
C SER A 22 -21.88 15.15 0.16
N ILE A 23 -20.69 15.28 -0.43
CA ILE A 23 -20.44 15.15 -1.86
C ILE A 23 -19.60 13.89 -2.08
N GLU A 24 -19.97 13.08 -3.06
CA GLU A 24 -19.19 11.91 -3.48
C GLU A 24 -17.73 12.32 -3.75
N CYS A 25 -16.80 11.63 -3.08
CA CYS A 25 -15.38 11.91 -3.20
C CYS A 25 -14.66 10.83 -4.02
N GLY A 26 -13.40 11.11 -4.37
CA GLY A 26 -12.55 10.20 -5.13
C GLY A 26 -12.41 10.61 -6.59
N SER A 27 -12.97 11.75 -7.00
CA SER A 27 -12.71 12.37 -8.31
C SER A 27 -11.59 13.41 -8.21
N ILE A 28 -11.04 13.85 -9.34
CA ILE A 28 -10.01 14.91 -9.36
C ILE A 28 -10.55 16.26 -8.83
N LEU A 29 -11.84 16.53 -9.01
CA LEU A 29 -12.48 17.78 -8.57
C LEU A 29 -12.92 17.73 -7.10
N ASN A 30 -13.12 16.53 -6.57
CA ASN A 30 -13.46 16.29 -5.17
C ASN A 30 -12.74 15.03 -4.68
N PRO A 31 -11.43 15.12 -4.38
CA PRO A 31 -10.69 13.98 -3.83
C PRO A 31 -11.19 13.67 -2.43
N CYS A 32 -11.03 12.41 -2.00
CA CYS A 32 -11.32 12.04 -0.62
C CYS A 32 -10.24 12.60 0.32
N ASP A 33 -10.62 12.99 1.54
CA ASP A 33 -9.66 13.47 2.55
C ASP A 33 -8.75 12.34 3.07
N LYS A 34 -9.28 11.11 3.11
CA LYS A 34 -8.61 9.91 3.62
C LYS A 34 -9.03 8.68 2.82
N LEU A 35 -8.19 7.64 2.85
CA LEU A 35 -8.49 6.35 2.24
C LEU A 35 -9.72 5.68 2.88
N ALA A 36 -9.90 5.80 4.19
CA ALA A 36 -11.08 5.28 4.88
C ALA A 36 -12.39 5.90 4.34
N SER A 37 -12.38 7.20 4.02
CA SER A 37 -13.53 7.88 3.43
C SER A 37 -13.84 7.30 2.05
N LEU A 38 -12.81 7.11 1.21
CA LEU A 38 -12.98 6.46 -0.09
C LEU A 38 -13.60 5.07 0.03
N LEU A 39 -13.08 4.23 0.93
CA LEU A 39 -13.59 2.87 1.12
C LEU A 39 -15.04 2.88 1.60
N HIS A 40 -15.41 3.80 2.50
CA HIS A 40 -16.79 3.96 2.93
C HIS A 40 -17.73 4.33 1.77
N TYR A 41 -17.30 5.19 0.84
CA TYR A 41 -18.08 5.47 -0.36
C TYR A 41 -18.19 4.24 -1.26
N LEU A 42 -17.10 3.52 -1.51
CA LEU A 42 -17.10 2.30 -2.35
C LEU A 42 -18.02 1.21 -1.81
N GLU A 43 -18.14 1.08 -0.49
CA GLU A 43 -19.10 0.17 0.14
C GLU A 43 -20.55 0.49 -0.25
N SER A 44 -20.88 1.78 -0.29
CA SER A 44 -22.22 2.28 -0.63
C SER A 44 -22.50 2.38 -2.13
N GLU A 45 -21.44 2.49 -2.95
CA GLU A 45 -21.53 2.68 -4.39
C GLU A 45 -21.85 1.34 -5.09
N PRO A 46 -22.97 1.26 -5.84
CA PRO A 46 -23.31 0.05 -6.56
C PRO A 46 -22.31 -0.19 -7.71
N GLU A 47 -21.93 -1.45 -7.90
CA GLU A 47 -21.18 -1.84 -9.09
C GLU A 47 -22.05 -1.76 -10.34
N THR A 48 -21.57 -1.05 -11.35
CA THR A 48 -22.15 -1.08 -12.70
C THR A 48 -21.73 -2.34 -13.43
N ILE A 49 -22.55 -2.78 -14.39
CA ILE A 49 -22.27 -3.94 -15.25
C ILE A 49 -20.98 -3.75 -16.05
N ASP A 50 -20.67 -2.50 -16.42
CA ASP A 50 -19.43 -2.14 -17.10
C ASP A 50 -18.23 -2.00 -16.15
N GLY A 51 -18.41 -2.10 -14.83
CA GLY A 51 -17.34 -1.99 -13.85
C GLY A 51 -16.67 -0.61 -13.80
N SER A 52 -17.36 0.47 -14.19
CA SER A 52 -16.86 1.85 -14.05
C SER A 52 -17.11 2.45 -12.66
N SER A 53 -18.09 1.92 -11.92
CA SER A 53 -18.47 2.37 -10.57
C SER A 53 -18.28 1.28 -9.52
N GLY A 54 -18.24 1.69 -8.25
CA GLY A 54 -18.23 0.79 -7.09
C GLY A 54 -16.95 -0.02 -6.93
N ARG A 55 -15.85 0.46 -7.53
CA ARG A 55 -14.52 -0.16 -7.47
C ARG A 55 -13.40 0.87 -7.54
N ALA A 56 -12.20 0.47 -7.14
CA ALA A 56 -10.99 1.24 -7.32
C ALA A 56 -9.85 0.34 -7.80
N GLU A 57 -9.28 0.62 -8.96
CA GLU A 57 -8.12 -0.09 -9.48
C GLU A 57 -6.84 0.70 -9.26
N THR A 58 -6.93 2.02 -9.25
CA THR A 58 -5.83 2.93 -8.90
C THR A 58 -6.29 3.94 -7.88
N ILE A 59 -5.53 4.09 -6.81
CA ILE A 59 -5.75 5.07 -5.75
C ILE A 59 -4.56 6.03 -5.77
N MET A 60 -4.80 7.27 -6.17
CA MET A 60 -3.77 8.31 -6.27
C MET A 60 -3.81 9.20 -5.05
N PHE A 61 -2.71 9.27 -4.31
CA PHE A 61 -2.48 10.19 -3.20
C PHE A 61 -1.80 11.46 -3.71
N GLY A 62 -2.34 12.62 -3.33
CA GLY A 62 -1.68 13.90 -3.47
C GLY A 62 -0.49 14.04 -2.50
N GLU A 63 0.21 15.17 -2.58
CA GLU A 63 1.32 15.48 -1.67
C GLU A 63 0.84 15.58 -0.20
N GLY A 64 1.72 15.20 0.72
CA GLY A 64 1.52 15.32 2.16
C GLY A 64 1.63 14.01 2.93
N ILE A 65 1.43 14.14 4.25
CA ILE A 65 1.56 13.04 5.22
C ILE A 65 0.18 12.49 5.58
N TYR A 66 -0.07 11.22 5.29
CA TYR A 66 -1.33 10.52 5.53
C TYR A 66 -1.15 9.49 6.63
N THR A 67 -1.94 9.59 7.70
CA THR A 67 -1.98 8.56 8.73
C THR A 67 -3.07 7.55 8.40
N LEU A 68 -2.70 6.29 8.22
CA LEU A 68 -3.64 5.22 7.88
C LEU A 68 -3.85 4.27 9.06
N PRO A 69 -5.11 4.01 9.47
CA PRO A 69 -5.42 2.85 10.28
C PRO A 69 -5.30 1.57 9.43
N PHE A 70 -5.80 0.44 9.94
CA PHE A 70 -5.95 -0.77 9.13
C PHE A 70 -6.87 -0.53 7.92
N ILE A 71 -6.45 -1.01 6.76
CA ILE A 71 -7.16 -0.89 5.48
C ILE A 71 -7.25 -2.27 4.84
N ASP A 72 -8.49 -2.70 4.59
CA ASP A 72 -8.81 -3.90 3.83
C ASP A 72 -9.05 -3.53 2.36
N LEU A 73 -8.15 -3.97 1.48
CA LEU A 73 -8.22 -3.68 0.05
C LEU A 73 -9.24 -4.55 -0.70
N SER A 74 -9.87 -5.54 -0.06
CA SER A 74 -11.00 -6.26 -0.66
C SER A 74 -12.17 -5.32 -0.99
N LEU A 75 -12.31 -4.24 -0.22
CA LEU A 75 -13.32 -3.20 -0.43
C LEU A 75 -13.15 -2.44 -1.75
N THR A 76 -11.99 -2.55 -2.40
CA THR A 76 -11.75 -1.96 -3.72
C THR A 76 -12.40 -2.74 -4.86
N ARG A 77 -12.82 -3.99 -4.62
CA ARG A 77 -13.47 -4.88 -5.61
C ARG A 77 -12.67 -5.02 -6.91
N SER A 78 -11.34 -5.05 -6.78
CA SER A 78 -10.39 -5.21 -7.87
C SER A 78 -9.42 -6.34 -7.61
N SER A 79 -9.03 -7.09 -8.65
CA SER A 79 -7.98 -8.12 -8.56
C SER A 79 -6.58 -7.52 -8.47
N ILE A 80 -6.41 -6.27 -8.89
CA ILE A 80 -5.14 -5.52 -8.82
C ILE A 80 -5.44 -4.12 -8.30
N VAL A 81 -4.74 -3.70 -7.25
CA VAL A 81 -4.87 -2.36 -6.67
C VAL A 81 -3.54 -1.65 -6.76
N ASN A 82 -3.53 -0.52 -7.45
CA ASN A 82 -2.39 0.36 -7.56
C ASN A 82 -2.55 1.50 -6.55
N ILE A 83 -1.57 1.70 -5.67
CA ILE A 83 -1.51 2.80 -4.71
C ILE A 83 -0.34 3.69 -5.12
N VAL A 84 -0.63 4.92 -5.53
CA VAL A 84 0.33 5.76 -6.24
C VAL A 84 0.43 7.10 -5.54
N GLY A 85 1.62 7.50 -5.12
CA GLY A 85 1.90 8.85 -4.62
C GLY A 85 2.39 9.81 -5.70
N CYS A 86 2.71 11.04 -5.29
CA CYS A 86 3.31 12.04 -6.18
C CYS A 86 4.80 11.74 -6.43
N CYS A 87 5.55 11.48 -5.37
CA CYS A 87 6.95 11.04 -5.36
C CYS A 87 7.33 10.53 -3.95
N GLN A 88 8.44 9.80 -3.83
CA GLN A 88 8.88 9.21 -2.56
C GLN A 88 9.05 10.23 -1.41
N ASP A 89 9.42 11.48 -1.69
CA ASP A 89 9.58 12.52 -0.66
C ASP A 89 8.34 13.46 -0.56
N GLY A 90 7.36 13.29 -1.44
CA GLY A 90 6.18 14.15 -1.54
C GLY A 90 4.93 13.56 -0.90
N THR A 91 4.82 12.23 -0.86
CA THR A 91 3.68 11.51 -0.26
C THR A 91 4.18 10.52 0.78
N GLU A 92 3.83 10.74 2.04
CA GLU A 92 4.19 9.87 3.16
C GLU A 92 2.94 9.20 3.74
N ILE A 93 3.03 7.90 4.01
CA ILE A 93 1.99 7.11 4.65
C ILE A 93 2.54 6.55 5.97
N ILE A 94 1.85 6.84 7.07
CA ILE A 94 2.22 6.42 8.42
C ILE A 94 1.15 5.49 9.00
N GLY A 95 1.55 4.29 9.43
CA GLY A 95 0.65 3.34 10.06
C GLY A 95 0.19 3.77 11.46
N GLN A 96 -1.10 3.66 11.74
CA GLN A 96 -1.70 3.91 13.06
C GLN A 96 -1.95 2.62 13.84
N PRO A 97 -2.00 2.70 15.19
CA PRO A 97 -2.35 1.55 16.02
C PRO A 97 -3.71 0.99 15.65
N ASN A 98 -3.79 -0.32 15.50
CA ASN A 98 -5.03 -1.01 15.16
C ASN A 98 -5.01 -2.45 15.69
N VAL A 99 -6.19 -3.08 15.77
CA VAL A 99 -6.35 -4.41 16.36
C VAL A 99 -5.76 -5.54 15.51
N HIS A 100 -5.48 -5.29 14.23
CA HIS A 100 -4.92 -6.27 13.31
C HIS A 100 -3.39 -6.25 13.28
N ASN A 101 -2.76 -5.24 13.91
CA ASN A 101 -1.32 -5.00 13.83
C ASN A 101 -0.79 -4.95 12.40
N LEU A 102 -1.57 -4.38 11.49
CA LEU A 102 -1.27 -4.31 10.07
C LEU A 102 -1.84 -3.04 9.46
N MET A 103 -1.17 -2.44 8.47
CA MET A 103 -1.66 -1.25 7.78
C MET A 103 -2.49 -1.59 6.55
N LEU A 104 -1.98 -2.41 5.64
CA LEU A 104 -2.68 -2.81 4.40
C LEU A 104 -2.81 -4.33 4.29
N GLN A 105 -4.02 -4.80 3.97
CA GLN A 105 -4.28 -6.20 3.66
C GLN A 105 -4.98 -6.33 2.30
N GLY A 106 -4.41 -7.18 1.43
CA GLY A 106 -5.05 -7.60 0.19
C GLY A 106 -6.09 -8.69 0.40
N GLU A 107 -7.06 -8.78 -0.52
CA GLU A 107 -7.92 -9.95 -0.66
C GLU A 107 -7.11 -11.18 -1.10
N PHE A 108 -7.68 -12.38 -0.96
CA PHE A 108 -7.08 -13.61 -1.47
C PHE A 108 -6.82 -13.53 -2.98
N ASN A 109 -5.59 -13.82 -3.40
CA ASN A 109 -5.09 -13.70 -4.77
C ASN A 109 -5.16 -12.27 -5.37
N GLN A 110 -5.26 -11.23 -4.54
CA GLN A 110 -5.20 -9.84 -5.00
C GLN A 110 -3.74 -9.37 -5.12
N ASN A 111 -3.44 -8.71 -6.24
CA ASN A 111 -2.14 -8.06 -6.43
C ASN A 111 -2.16 -6.63 -5.92
N ILE A 112 -1.13 -6.25 -5.16
CA ILE A 112 -0.94 -4.90 -4.64
C ILE A 112 0.28 -4.30 -5.32
N VAL A 113 0.11 -3.14 -5.94
CA VAL A 113 1.19 -2.37 -6.55
C VAL A 113 1.27 -1.05 -5.81
N ILE A 114 2.45 -0.67 -5.31
CA ILE A 114 2.66 0.61 -4.65
C ILE A 114 3.81 1.35 -5.30
N GLU A 115 3.56 2.61 -5.67
CA GLU A 115 4.52 3.42 -6.42
C GLU A 115 4.66 4.83 -5.85
N ARG A 116 5.90 5.37 -5.89
CA ARG A 116 6.19 6.80 -5.73
C ARG A 116 5.70 7.41 -4.41
N LEU A 117 5.96 6.73 -3.30
CA LEU A 117 5.61 7.21 -1.96
C LEU A 117 6.53 6.63 -0.88
N GLN A 118 6.44 7.20 0.32
CA GLN A 118 7.12 6.71 1.52
C GLN A 118 6.15 5.99 2.46
N LEU A 119 6.56 4.83 2.97
CA LEU A 119 5.91 4.11 4.07
C LEU A 119 6.75 4.27 5.34
N THR A 120 6.18 4.88 6.37
CA THR A 120 6.89 5.16 7.62
C THR A 120 6.32 4.36 8.79
N MET A 121 7.20 3.71 9.53
CA MET A 121 6.85 3.08 10.81
C MET A 121 6.76 4.12 11.92
N SER A 122 5.80 3.95 12.84
CA SER A 122 5.59 4.91 13.92
C SER A 122 5.84 4.31 15.30
N PRO A 123 6.51 5.04 16.21
CA PRO A 123 6.66 4.63 17.62
C PRO A 123 5.32 4.49 18.35
N LEU A 124 4.27 5.14 17.86
CA LEU A 124 2.93 5.05 18.45
C LEU A 124 2.28 3.70 18.14
N SER A 125 2.73 3.00 17.09
CA SER A 125 2.19 1.75 16.57
C SER A 125 3.28 0.67 16.44
N PRO A 126 4.00 0.33 17.53
CA PRO A 126 5.20 -0.50 17.47
C PRO A 126 4.98 -1.92 16.93
N LEU A 127 3.75 -2.42 17.03
CA LEU A 127 3.36 -3.76 16.60
C LEU A 127 2.88 -3.81 15.14
N VAL A 128 2.66 -2.67 14.49
CA VAL A 128 1.97 -2.61 13.19
C VAL A 128 2.96 -2.91 12.06
N GLY A 129 2.69 -4.00 11.33
CA GLY A 129 3.30 -4.31 10.04
C GLY A 129 2.72 -3.46 8.90
N LEU A 130 3.36 -3.49 7.73
CA LEU A 130 2.99 -2.62 6.61
C LEU A 130 1.97 -3.28 5.67
N ILE A 131 2.30 -4.42 5.07
CA ILE A 131 1.50 -5.02 3.99
C ILE A 131 1.41 -6.53 4.14
N LYS A 132 0.20 -7.05 3.91
CA LYS A 132 -0.07 -8.49 3.78
C LYS A 132 -0.78 -8.80 2.46
N ALA A 133 -0.23 -9.72 1.69
CA ALA A 133 -0.85 -10.31 0.49
C ALA A 133 -0.98 -11.83 0.67
N GLN A 134 -2.14 -12.40 0.34
CA GLN A 134 -2.47 -13.80 0.65
C GLN A 134 -2.93 -14.57 -0.59
N GLY A 135 -2.59 -15.85 -0.68
CA GLY A 135 -2.92 -16.71 -1.81
C GLY A 135 -1.78 -16.90 -2.82
N GLU A 136 -1.73 -18.06 -3.47
CA GLU A 136 -0.60 -18.44 -4.34
C GLU A 136 -0.44 -17.55 -5.59
N GLU A 137 -1.51 -16.85 -6.00
CA GLU A 137 -1.50 -15.92 -7.14
C GLU A 137 -1.38 -14.45 -6.71
N ALA A 138 -1.31 -14.17 -5.42
CA ALA A 138 -1.13 -12.80 -4.94
C ALA A 138 0.30 -12.30 -5.15
N GLY A 139 0.43 -10.99 -5.20
CA GLY A 139 1.66 -10.31 -5.57
C GLY A 139 1.81 -8.99 -4.85
N LEU A 140 3.04 -8.66 -4.47
CA LEU A 140 3.40 -7.32 -4.03
C LEU A 140 4.45 -6.74 -4.97
N VAL A 141 4.12 -5.61 -5.57
CA VAL A 141 5.02 -4.81 -6.39
C VAL A 141 5.27 -3.49 -5.69
N LEU A 142 6.54 -3.17 -5.45
CA LEU A 142 6.97 -1.87 -4.92
C LEU A 142 7.91 -1.22 -5.94
N GLN A 143 7.63 0.02 -6.34
CA GLN A 143 8.46 0.74 -7.30
C GLN A 143 8.67 2.21 -6.90
N ASP A 144 9.93 2.66 -6.82
CA ASP A 144 10.27 4.03 -6.40
C ASP A 144 9.64 4.35 -5.02
N ILE A 145 9.97 3.50 -4.04
CA ILE A 145 9.40 3.54 -2.68
C ILE A 145 10.51 3.70 -1.65
N ARG A 146 10.25 4.55 -0.66
CA ARG A 146 11.03 4.59 0.58
C ARG A 146 10.25 3.91 1.71
N VAL A 147 10.88 2.99 2.44
CA VAL A 147 10.35 2.39 3.65
C VAL A 147 11.25 2.82 4.80
N GLN A 148 10.72 3.62 5.72
CA GLN A 148 11.51 4.28 6.76
C GLN A 148 11.04 3.86 8.15
N GLY A 149 11.99 3.54 9.03
CA GLY A 149 11.71 3.43 10.46
C GLY A 149 11.62 4.80 11.13
N TYR A 150 11.71 4.84 12.46
CA TYR A 150 11.71 6.10 13.20
C TYR A 150 13.14 6.63 13.36
N LEU A 151 13.43 7.84 12.87
CA LEU A 151 14.77 8.40 12.81
C LEU A 151 15.49 8.56 14.16
N GLU A 152 14.76 8.69 15.27
CA GLU A 152 15.36 8.81 16.61
C GLU A 152 15.59 7.45 17.28
N MET A 153 15.21 6.34 16.61
CA MET A 153 15.52 4.99 17.06
C MET A 153 16.88 4.51 16.57
N ASN A 154 17.41 3.54 17.29
CA ASN A 154 18.61 2.80 17.02
C ASN A 154 18.46 1.36 17.55
N PRO A 155 19.43 0.46 17.33
CA PRO A 155 19.33 -0.93 17.76
C PRO A 155 19.15 -1.14 19.28
N ILE A 156 19.49 -0.14 20.10
CA ILE A 156 19.46 -0.24 21.57
C ILE A 156 18.12 0.24 22.14
N ASN A 157 17.52 1.29 21.56
CA ASN A 157 16.32 1.93 22.10
C ASN A 157 15.05 1.65 21.28
N THR A 158 15.12 0.83 20.23
CA THR A 158 13.94 0.53 19.43
C THR A 158 12.86 -0.17 20.24
N ILE A 159 11.61 0.20 19.95
CA ILE A 159 10.40 -0.42 20.49
C ILE A 159 9.59 -1.12 19.40
N LEU A 160 10.07 -1.13 18.15
CA LEU A 160 9.34 -1.74 17.04
C LEU A 160 9.42 -3.27 17.14
N GLU A 161 8.26 -3.92 17.17
CA GLU A 161 8.14 -5.37 17.27
C GLU A 161 6.96 -5.92 16.43
N PRO A 162 6.79 -5.50 15.17
CA PRO A 162 5.81 -6.12 14.30
C PRO A 162 6.20 -7.57 14.01
N GLU A 163 5.23 -8.44 13.77
CA GLU A 163 5.52 -9.82 13.35
C GLU A 163 6.30 -9.83 12.01
N TYR A 164 5.86 -8.98 11.08
CA TYR A 164 6.50 -8.73 9.79
C TYR A 164 6.22 -7.30 9.31
N LEU A 165 7.08 -6.72 8.48
CA LEU A 165 6.70 -5.53 7.70
C LEU A 165 5.93 -5.92 6.44
N PHE A 166 6.42 -6.93 5.74
CA PHE A 166 5.84 -7.44 4.51
C PHE A 166 5.61 -8.94 4.64
N SER A 167 4.36 -9.41 4.54
CA SER A 167 4.02 -10.84 4.48
C SER A 167 3.30 -11.16 3.19
N ILE A 168 3.91 -11.98 2.35
CA ILE A 168 3.43 -12.27 1.00
C ILE A 168 3.39 -13.78 0.78
N GLU A 169 2.21 -14.27 0.47
CA GLU A 169 2.02 -15.55 -0.22
C GLU A 169 1.96 -15.26 -1.73
N GLY A 170 2.74 -15.97 -2.55
CA GLY A 170 2.82 -15.75 -3.99
C GLY A 170 4.15 -15.11 -4.42
N PHE A 171 4.14 -13.91 -5.01
CA PHE A 171 5.36 -13.29 -5.56
C PHE A 171 5.63 -11.87 -5.08
N ILE A 172 6.89 -11.45 -5.17
CA ILE A 172 7.32 -10.08 -4.90
C ILE A 172 8.15 -9.51 -6.07
N HIS A 173 8.00 -8.21 -6.31
CA HIS A 173 8.86 -7.46 -7.22
C HIS A 173 9.15 -6.08 -6.63
N PHE A 174 10.37 -5.87 -6.15
CA PHE A 174 10.80 -4.56 -5.66
C PHE A 174 11.78 -3.95 -6.65
N GLN A 175 11.53 -2.71 -7.06
CA GLN A 175 12.36 -1.94 -7.99
C GLN A 175 12.62 -0.56 -7.42
N ASP A 176 13.88 -0.16 -7.29
CA ASP A 176 14.25 1.15 -6.74
C ASP A 176 13.60 1.42 -5.36
N VAL A 177 13.69 0.41 -4.48
CA VAL A 177 13.15 0.49 -3.11
C VAL A 177 14.27 0.79 -2.12
N VAL A 178 14.10 1.83 -1.32
CA VAL A 178 15.02 2.18 -0.22
C VAL A 178 14.37 1.76 1.08
N ILE A 179 15.01 0.88 1.85
CA ILE A 179 14.59 0.50 3.20
C ILE A 179 15.65 1.02 4.17
N GLU A 180 15.27 1.93 5.07
CA GLU A 180 16.23 2.60 5.93
C GLU A 180 15.75 2.84 7.37
N HIS A 181 16.71 2.87 8.30
CA HIS A 181 16.47 3.16 9.73
C HIS A 181 15.47 2.21 10.40
N ILE A 182 15.41 0.95 9.97
CA ILE A 182 14.48 -0.05 10.49
C ILE A 182 15.20 -0.90 11.54
N TYR A 183 14.87 -0.65 12.80
CA TYR A 183 15.39 -1.40 13.93
C TYR A 183 14.23 -2.18 14.57
N LEU A 184 14.12 -3.48 14.34
CA LEU A 184 13.12 -4.34 14.99
C LEU A 184 13.73 -5.02 16.22
N ARG A 185 12.96 -5.10 17.30
CA ARG A 185 13.30 -5.92 18.48
C ARG A 185 13.04 -7.40 18.20
N THR A 186 11.99 -7.67 17.45
CA THR A 186 11.56 -9.01 17.03
C THR A 186 10.79 -8.90 15.71
N GLY A 187 10.68 -10.02 14.99
CA GLY A 187 9.89 -10.13 13.77
C GLY A 187 10.77 -10.26 12.53
N SER A 188 10.24 -9.87 11.38
CA SER A 188 10.99 -9.89 10.13
C SER A 188 10.64 -8.72 9.24
N ILE A 189 11.57 -8.28 8.40
CA ILE A 189 11.23 -7.25 7.40
C ILE A 189 10.38 -7.87 6.30
N LEU A 190 10.76 -9.05 5.84
CA LEU A 190 10.13 -9.69 4.69
C LEU A 190 9.92 -11.18 4.97
N GLN A 191 8.65 -11.59 4.97
CA GLN A 191 8.21 -12.97 5.04
C GLN A 191 7.54 -13.35 3.73
N VAL A 192 8.16 -14.23 2.95
CA VAL A 192 7.60 -14.69 1.67
C VAL A 192 7.42 -16.20 1.68
N ILE A 193 6.21 -16.64 1.34
CA ILE A 193 5.84 -18.05 1.24
C ILE A 193 5.41 -18.35 -0.19
N GLY A 194 5.89 -19.48 -0.74
CA GLY A 194 5.35 -20.00 -2.00
C GLY A 194 5.73 -19.21 -3.24
N LEU A 195 6.97 -18.69 -3.31
CA LEU A 195 7.55 -18.07 -4.53
C LEU A 195 7.42 -19.01 -5.73
N ARG A 196 6.34 -18.88 -6.50
CA ARG A 196 6.13 -19.61 -7.75
C ARG A 196 6.37 -18.66 -8.93
N ARG A 197 7.14 -19.13 -9.91
CA ARG A 197 7.19 -18.50 -11.23
C ARG A 197 5.84 -18.76 -11.92
N SER A 198 4.98 -17.77 -12.02
CA SER A 198 3.85 -17.82 -12.96
C SER A 198 4.40 -17.65 -14.38
N ALA A 199 4.85 -18.75 -14.98
CA ALA A 199 5.35 -18.74 -16.35
C ALA A 199 4.24 -18.47 -17.39
N ASP A 200 2.96 -18.55 -17.01
CA ASP A 200 1.81 -18.57 -17.93
C ASP A 200 0.65 -17.61 -17.56
N ASP A 201 0.81 -16.64 -16.64
CA ASP A 201 -0.28 -15.70 -16.31
C ASP A 201 -0.25 -14.46 -17.23
N SER A 202 -1.12 -14.45 -18.23
CA SER A 202 -1.29 -13.35 -19.20
C SER A 202 -2.02 -12.12 -18.63
N ARG A 203 -2.52 -12.16 -17.38
CA ARG A 203 -3.17 -10.99 -16.74
C ARG A 203 -2.15 -9.95 -16.25
N MET A 204 -0.86 -10.30 -16.30
CA MET A 204 0.28 -9.50 -15.87
C MET A 204 1.02 -8.90 -17.07
N GLU A 205 0.30 -8.42 -18.09
CA GLU A 205 0.88 -7.89 -19.34
C GLU A 205 1.82 -6.68 -19.14
N TRP A 206 1.74 -5.97 -18.00
CA TRP A 206 2.71 -4.92 -17.64
C TRP A 206 4.02 -5.45 -17.04
N LEU A 207 4.05 -6.68 -16.53
CA LEU A 207 5.22 -7.33 -15.90
C LEU A 207 5.81 -8.46 -16.76
N GLY A 208 5.34 -8.67 -17.99
CA GLY A 208 5.76 -9.75 -18.90
C GLY A 208 7.26 -9.78 -19.28
N LYS A 209 8.10 -8.90 -18.70
CA LYS A 209 9.56 -8.89 -18.84
C LYS A 209 10.35 -8.76 -17.53
N THR A 210 9.70 -8.62 -16.39
CA THR A 210 10.35 -8.36 -15.09
C THR A 210 10.24 -9.60 -14.21
N SER A 211 11.38 -10.22 -13.90
CA SER A 211 11.43 -11.39 -13.04
C SER A 211 11.08 -11.04 -11.59
N ILE A 212 10.47 -11.98 -10.87
CA ILE A 212 10.32 -11.96 -9.40
C ILE A 212 11.68 -11.65 -8.77
N GLY A 213 11.75 -10.72 -7.82
CA GLY A 213 13.00 -10.37 -7.16
C GLY A 213 13.09 -8.94 -6.65
N LEU A 214 14.28 -8.58 -6.19
CA LEU A 214 14.65 -7.27 -5.67
C LEU A 214 15.69 -6.65 -6.60
N TYR A 215 15.44 -5.45 -7.12
CA TYR A 215 16.24 -4.78 -8.13
C TYR A 215 16.53 -3.35 -7.71
N SER A 216 17.80 -2.97 -7.73
CA SER A 216 18.25 -1.64 -7.29
C SER A 216 17.78 -1.25 -5.89
N CYS A 217 17.55 -2.23 -5.01
CA CYS A 217 17.12 -1.97 -3.64
C CYS A 217 18.29 -1.60 -2.74
N THR A 218 18.09 -0.61 -1.88
CA THR A 218 19.04 -0.19 -0.85
C THR A 218 18.50 -0.57 0.52
N PHE A 219 19.33 -1.21 1.34
CA PHE A 219 19.02 -1.57 2.72
C PHE A 219 20.08 -0.92 3.61
N ASP A 220 19.72 0.15 4.32
CA ASP A 220 20.66 0.94 5.10
C ASP A 220 20.19 1.05 6.56
N ASP A 221 21.10 0.98 7.53
CA ASP A 221 20.76 1.11 8.95
C ASP A 221 19.60 0.20 9.41
N ILE A 222 19.78 -1.12 9.23
CA ILE A 222 18.76 -2.13 9.51
C ILE A 222 19.21 -3.15 10.58
N THR A 223 18.31 -3.45 11.53
CA THR A 223 18.38 -4.65 12.38
C THR A 223 17.02 -5.34 12.44
N SER A 224 16.96 -6.67 12.31
CA SER A 224 15.73 -7.47 12.37
C SER A 224 15.87 -8.72 13.22
#